data_AF-A0A9C9JZZ0-F1
#
_entry.id   AF-A0A9C9JZZ0-F1
#
_cell.length_a   1.000
_cell.length_b   1.000
_cell.length_c   1.000
_cell.angle_alpha   90.00
_cell.angle_beta   90.00
_cell.angle_gamma   90.00
#
_symmetry.space_group_name_H-M   'P 1'
#
loop_
_entity.id
_entity.type
_entity.pdbx_description
1 polymer ?
#
loop_
_entity_poly.entity_id
_entity_poly.type
_entity_poly.pdbx_seq_one_letter_code
_entity_poly.pdbx_strand_id
1 'polypeptide(L)'
;MEEVEFKVTEERKTFLINKIAQKIVDYRLAPVAIVFLESSKPLTFLGNQLMIFMQPFYRALFSYREYEEITAMLEDRENIEALICEIERLEEARNESKRAKKNSRH
;
A
#
# COMPACT_ATOMS: atom_id res chain seq x y z
N MET A 1 -11.45 -15.01 26.16
CA MET A 1 -11.02 -13.72 25.58
C MET A 1 -11.77 -13.62 24.28
N GLU A 2 -12.73 -12.71 24.16
CA GLU A 2 -13.36 -12.44 22.87
C GLU A 2 -12.28 -11.89 21.94
N GLU A 3 -12.04 -12.60 20.83
CA GLU A 3 -11.27 -12.07 19.71
C GLU A 3 -12.04 -10.85 19.20
N VAL A 4 -11.54 -9.66 19.54
CA VAL A 4 -12.10 -8.41 19.01
C VAL A 4 -11.74 -8.37 17.53
N GLU A 5 -12.65 -8.85 16.68
CA GLU A 5 -12.55 -8.75 15.23
C GLU A 5 -12.58 -7.26 14.86
N PHE A 6 -11.41 -6.67 14.62
CA PHE A 6 -11.27 -5.26 14.26
C PHE A 6 -11.78 -5.06 12.83
N LYS A 7 -13.10 -4.92 12.65
CA LYS A 7 -13.71 -4.68 11.34
C LYS A 7 -13.40 -3.27 10.85
N VAL A 8 -12.35 -3.14 10.05
CA VAL A 8 -12.07 -1.93 9.26
C VAL A 8 -13.19 -1.78 8.22
N THR A 9 -13.86 -0.63 8.20
CA THR A 9 -14.94 -0.37 7.23
C THR A 9 -14.40 -0.26 5.80
N GLU A 10 -15.22 -0.57 4.79
CA GLU A 10 -14.82 -0.49 3.38
C GLU A 10 -14.34 0.91 2.96
N GLU A 11 -14.99 1.96 3.47
CA GLU A 11 -14.56 3.35 3.27
C GLU A 11 -13.16 3.59 3.85
N ARG A 12 -12.89 3.01 5.03
CA ARG A 12 -11.60 3.15 5.70
C ARG A 12 -10.51 2.37 4.98
N LYS A 13 -10.79 1.15 4.51
CA LYS A 13 -9.88 0.37 3.66
C LYS A 13 -9.52 1.15 2.39
N THR A 14 -10.53 1.67 1.69
CA THR A 14 -10.34 2.50 0.48
C THR A 14 -9.43 3.71 0.76
N PHE A 15 -9.68 4.42 1.86
CA PHE A 15 -8.84 5.54 2.28
C PHE A 15 -7.38 5.12 2.53
N LEU A 16 -7.17 4.01 3.26
CA LEU A 16 -5.83 3.51 3.57
C LEU A 16 -5.10 3.03 2.32
N ILE A 17 -5.77 2.32 1.42
CA ILE A 17 -5.23 1.88 0.12
C ILE A 17 -4.73 3.08 -0.68
N ASN A 18 -5.57 4.10 -0.88
CA ASN A 18 -5.18 5.28 -1.63
C ASN A 18 -4.00 6.02 -0.97
N LYS A 19 -4.04 6.17 0.37
CA LYS A 19 -2.95 6.80 1.14
C LYS A 19 -1.62 6.05 0.98
N ILE A 20 -1.63 4.72 1.05
CA ILE A 20 -0.42 3.88 0.90
C ILE A 20 0.09 3.96 -0.54
N ALA A 21 -0.79 3.78 -1.52
CA ALA A 21 -0.44 3.81 -2.93
C ALA A 21 0.20 5.15 -3.33
N GLN A 22 -0.38 6.26 -2.88
CA GLN A 22 0.18 7.60 -3.12
C GLN A 22 1.60 7.72 -2.56
N LYS A 23 1.85 7.27 -1.34
CA LYS A 23 3.19 7.29 -0.75
C LYS A 23 4.18 6.45 -1.55
N ILE A 24 3.82 5.23 -1.94
CA ILE A 24 4.66 4.35 -2.75
C ILE A 24 5.07 5.04 -4.07
N VAL A 25 4.10 5.68 -4.72
CA VAL A 25 4.30 6.42 -5.98
C VAL A 25 5.17 7.67 -5.74
N ASP A 26 4.95 8.42 -4.67
CA ASP A 26 5.76 9.60 -4.35
C ASP A 26 7.23 9.23 -4.11
N TYR A 27 7.47 8.12 -3.42
CA TYR A 27 8.81 7.57 -3.15
C TYR A 27 9.44 6.81 -4.32
N ARG A 28 8.77 6.69 -5.47
CA ARG A 28 9.25 5.93 -6.65
C ARG A 28 9.46 4.43 -6.41
N LEU A 29 8.67 3.85 -5.50
CA LEU A 29 8.80 2.44 -5.10
C LEU A 29 7.80 1.51 -5.80
N ALA A 30 6.96 2.00 -6.70
CA ALA A 30 5.87 1.22 -7.31
C ALA A 30 6.30 -0.16 -7.85
N PRO A 31 7.36 -0.31 -8.67
CA PRO A 31 7.75 -1.63 -9.19
C PRO A 31 8.15 -2.63 -8.10
N VAL A 32 8.92 -2.16 -7.11
CA VAL A 32 9.39 -3.01 -6.00
C VAL A 32 8.22 -3.38 -5.08
N ALA A 33 7.33 -2.42 -4.80
CA ALA A 33 6.15 -2.66 -3.97
C ALA A 33 5.20 -3.67 -4.61
N ILE A 34 4.94 -3.57 -5.93
CA ILE A 34 4.07 -4.51 -6.65
C ILE A 34 4.64 -5.93 -6.58
N VAL A 35 5.93 -6.12 -6.92
CA VAL A 35 6.58 -7.44 -6.84
C VAL A 35 6.49 -8.02 -5.42
N PHE A 36 6.70 -7.18 -4.41
CA PHE A 36 6.59 -7.58 -3.02
C PHE A 36 5.15 -8.00 -2.64
N LEU A 37 4.15 -7.21 -3.02
CA LEU A 37 2.73 -7.48 -2.76
C LEU A 37 2.24 -8.73 -3.49
N GLU A 38 2.62 -8.92 -4.77
CA GLU A 38 2.37 -10.16 -5.53
C GLU A 38 2.98 -11.38 -4.84
N SER A 39 4.20 -11.24 -4.33
CA SER A 39 4.90 -12.30 -3.59
C SER A 39 4.27 -12.60 -2.24
N SER A 40 3.43 -11.71 -1.71
CA SER A 40 2.70 -11.89 -0.45
C SER A 40 1.34 -12.59 -0.61
N LYS A 41 0.82 -12.71 -1.84
CA LYS A 41 -0.40 -13.47 -2.14
C LYS A 41 -0.32 -14.96 -1.71
N PRO A 42 0.83 -15.68 -1.81
CA PRO A 42 1.04 -16.90 -1.05
C PRO A 42 1.29 -16.56 0.43
N LEU A 43 0.20 -16.55 1.20
CA LEU A 43 0.03 -16.10 2.61
C LEU A 43 1.07 -16.54 3.66
N THR A 44 2.05 -17.39 3.36
CA THR A 44 2.78 -18.13 4.40
C THR A 44 4.02 -17.42 4.98
N PHE A 45 4.51 -16.29 4.46
CA PHE A 45 5.86 -15.84 4.87
C PHE A 45 6.10 -14.38 5.27
N LEU A 46 5.22 -13.42 4.98
CA LEU A 46 5.64 -12.00 4.98
C LEU A 46 5.03 -11.10 6.05
N GLY A 47 3.96 -11.49 6.75
CA GLY A 47 3.31 -10.65 7.75
C GLY A 47 4.27 -10.20 8.86
N ASN A 48 4.83 -11.13 9.63
CA ASN A 48 5.64 -10.77 10.81
C ASN A 48 7.00 -10.13 10.46
N GLN A 49 7.67 -10.62 9.42
CA GLN A 49 9.04 -10.15 9.09
C GLN A 49 9.07 -8.83 8.34
N LEU A 50 8.07 -8.55 7.51
CA LEU A 50 7.92 -7.23 6.90
C LEU A 50 7.64 -6.16 7.98
N MET A 51 6.78 -6.47 8.95
CA MET A 51 6.42 -5.52 10.00
C MET A 51 7.63 -5.17 10.89
N ILE A 52 8.48 -6.15 11.20
CA ILE A 52 9.74 -5.90 11.93
C ILE A 52 10.70 -5.05 11.07
N PHE A 53 10.83 -5.33 9.78
CA PHE A 53 11.68 -4.55 8.87
C PHE A 53 11.21 -3.09 8.71
N MET A 54 9.89 -2.86 8.71
CA MET A 54 9.31 -1.53 8.50
C MET A 54 9.24 -0.65 9.77
N GLN A 55 9.56 -1.19 10.96
CA GLN A 55 9.58 -0.44 12.23
C GLN A 55 10.31 0.92 12.20
N PRO A 56 11.53 1.07 11.66
CA PRO A 56 12.22 2.36 11.68
C PRO A 56 11.54 3.44 10.82
N PHE A 57 10.76 3.04 9.81
CA PHE A 57 10.09 3.96 8.89
C PHE A 57 8.63 4.22 9.27
N TYR A 58 8.02 3.37 10.11
CA TYR A 58 6.58 3.45 10.43
C TYR A 58 6.20 4.76 11.13
N ARG A 59 6.98 5.23 12.13
CA ARG A 59 6.67 6.46 12.88
C ARG A 59 6.62 7.71 12.00
N ALA A 60 7.36 7.70 10.89
CA ALA A 60 7.37 8.80 9.93
C ALA A 60 6.20 8.70 8.92
N LEU A 61 5.65 7.51 8.72
CA LEU A 61 4.69 7.23 7.65
C LEU A 61 3.25 7.07 8.15
N PHE A 62 3.01 6.52 9.34
CA PHE A 62 1.66 6.17 9.83
C PHE A 62 1.53 6.31 11.35
N SER A 63 0.31 6.58 11.82
CA SER A 63 0.01 6.52 13.27
C SER A 63 -0.09 5.07 13.76
N TYR A 64 0.07 4.83 15.07
CA TYR A 64 -0.09 3.49 15.66
C TYR A 64 -1.46 2.86 15.36
N ARG A 65 -2.53 3.66 15.32
CA ARG A 65 -3.88 3.18 14.98
C ARG A 65 -4.00 2.74 13.53
N GLU A 66 -3.33 3.42 12.61
CA GLU A 66 -3.32 3.03 11.20
C GLU A 66 -2.55 1.72 10.99
N TYR A 67 -1.58 1.40 11.85
CA TYR A 67 -0.83 0.15 11.75
C TYR A 67 -1.70 -1.09 11.95
N GLU A 68 -2.54 -1.11 12.99
CA GLU A 68 -3.46 -2.23 13.26
C GLU A 68 -4.49 -2.36 12.14
N GLU A 69 -5.03 -1.24 11.66
CA GLU A 69 -5.98 -1.18 10.54
C GLU A 69 -5.36 -1.71 9.23
N ILE A 70 -4.11 -1.32 8.93
CA ILE A 70 -3.41 -1.77 7.71
C ILE A 70 -3.08 -3.26 7.81
N THR A 71 -2.64 -3.73 8.97
CA THR A 71 -2.31 -5.15 9.17
C THR A 71 -3.54 -6.02 8.95
N ALA A 72 -4.66 -5.68 9.60
CA ALA A 72 -5.93 -6.39 9.43
C ALA A 72 -6.45 -6.31 7.97
N MET A 73 -6.29 -5.17 7.31
CA MET A 73 -6.69 -5.00 5.90
C MET A 73 -5.88 -5.89 4.96
N LEU A 74 -4.57 -6.03 5.18
CA LEU A 74 -3.66 -6.79 4.31
C LEU A 74 -3.74 -8.31 4.51
N GLU A 75 -4.47 -8.82 5.50
CA GLU A 75 -4.78 -10.26 5.62
C GLU A 75 -5.71 -10.76 4.51
N ASP A 76 -6.50 -9.84 3.94
CA ASP A 76 -7.43 -10.12 2.85
C ASP A 76 -6.75 -9.90 1.49
N ARG A 77 -6.73 -10.97 0.68
CA ARG A 77 -6.13 -10.96 -0.65
C ARG A 77 -6.81 -9.97 -1.59
N GLU A 78 -8.11 -9.71 -1.45
CA GLU A 78 -8.81 -8.73 -2.29
C GLU A 78 -8.30 -7.31 -2.03
N ASN A 79 -7.95 -6.99 -0.78
CA ASN A 79 -7.36 -5.70 -0.45
C ASN A 79 -5.92 -5.57 -0.95
N ILE A 80 -5.14 -6.66 -0.95
CA ILE A 80 -3.81 -6.68 -1.59
C ILE A 80 -3.92 -6.38 -3.07
N GLU A 81 -4.87 -7.02 -3.77
CA GLU A 81 -5.13 -6.77 -5.20
C GLU A 81 -5.54 -5.31 -5.44
N ALA A 82 -6.49 -4.80 -4.64
CA ALA A 82 -6.95 -3.43 -4.73
C ALA A 82 -5.80 -2.42 -4.51
N LEU A 83 -4.87 -2.73 -3.60
CA LEU A 83 -3.68 -1.90 -3.38
C LEU A 83 -2.73 -1.93 -4.58
N ILE A 84 -2.48 -3.09 -5.18
CA ILE A 84 -1.65 -3.21 -6.39
C ILE A 84 -2.25 -2.37 -7.53
N CYS A 85 -3.53 -2.56 -7.84
CA CYS A 85 -4.23 -1.82 -8.88
C CYS A 85 -4.16 -0.30 -8.66
N GLU A 86 -4.33 0.16 -7.42
CA GLU A 86 -4.25 1.59 -7.11
C GLU A 86 -2.83 2.16 -7.25
N ILE A 87 -1.80 1.38 -6.90
CA ILE A 87 -0.39 1.75 -7.15
C ILE A 87 -0.14 1.91 -8.65
N GLU A 88 -0.59 0.95 -9.46
CA GLU A 88 -0.43 0.99 -10.93
C GLU A 88 -1.12 2.21 -11.53
N ARG A 89 -2.39 2.44 -11.17
CA ARG A 89 -3.18 3.59 -11.66
C ARG A 89 -2.49 4.94 -11.37
N LEU A 90 -1.98 5.11 -10.15
CA LEU A 90 -1.30 6.35 -9.74
C LEU A 90 0.08 6.50 -10.40
N GLU A 91 0.81 5.39 -10.57
CA GLU A 91 2.10 5.35 -11.28
C GLU A 91 1.94 5.76 -12.76
N GLU A 92 0.92 5.24 -13.43
CA GLU A 92 0.55 5.59 -14.81
C GLU A 92 0.22 7.09 -14.94
N ALA A 93 -0.70 7.60 -14.12
CA ALA A 93 -1.09 9.01 -14.13
C ALA A 93 0.10 9.96 -13.94
N ARG A 94 1.05 9.58 -13.07
CA ARG A 94 2.28 10.34 -12.84
C ARG A 94 3.21 10.29 -14.05
N ASN A 95 3.31 9.15 -14.73
CA ASN A 95 4.15 8.98 -15.91
C ASN A 95 3.58 9.74 -17.12
N GLU A 96 2.27 9.76 -17.30
CA GLU A 96 1.57 10.60 -18.28
C GLU A 96 1.85 12.08 -18.03
N SER A 97 1.69 12.53 -16.78
CA SER A 97 1.98 13.91 -16.37
C SER A 97 3.43 14.32 -16.67
N LYS A 98 4.39 13.41 -16.54
CA LYS A 98 5.79 13.64 -16.93
C LYS A 98 5.97 13.74 -18.45
N ARG A 99 5.31 12.87 -19.23
CA ARG A 99 5.37 12.87 -20.69
C ARG A 99 4.78 14.16 -21.27
N ALA A 100 3.63 14.61 -20.77
CA ALA A 100 3.01 15.86 -21.16
C ALA A 100 3.94 17.07 -20.92
N LYS A 101 4.57 17.14 -19.74
CA LYS A 101 5.55 18.20 -19.40
C LYS A 101 6.82 18.16 -20.27
N LYS A 102 7.22 17.00 -20.78
CA LYS A 102 8.36 16.86 -21.69
C LYS A 102 8.01 17.35 -23.09
N ASN A 103 6.83 17.00 -23.60
CA ASN A 103 6.39 17.37 -24.95
C ASN A 103 6.08 18.87 -25.07
N SER A 104 5.64 19.54 -24.00
CA SER A 104 5.41 21.00 -24.00
C SER A 104 6.70 21.84 -23.96
N ARG A 105 7.88 21.21 -23.90
CA ARG A 105 9.20 21.86 -23.86
C ARG A 105 10.00 21.70 -25.16
N HIS A 106 9.41 21.06 -26.17
CA HIS A 106 9.90 21.01 -27.56
C HIS A 106 8.98 21.86 -28.42
#